data_AF-F8L6I5-F1
#
_entry.id   AF-F8L6I5-F1
#
_cell.length_a   1.000
_cell.length_b   1.000
_cell.length_c   1.000
_cell.angle_alpha   90.00
_cell.angle_beta   90.00
_cell.angle_gamma   90.00
#
_symmetry.space_group_name_H-M   'P 1'
#
loop_
_entity.id
_entity.type
_entity.pdbx_description
1 polymer ?
#
loop_
_entity_poly.entity_id
_entity_poly.type
_entity_poly.pdbx_seq_one_letter_code
_entity_poly.pdbx_strand_id
1 'polypeptide(L)' 'MEDEKYKSYLVDLISIIKKQAKEAKLEADHPKKGYESFNNGYLMAYHTVIEFMKNQTEVFSIDQADIGLDDIEPERDLL' A
#
# COMPACT_ATOMS: atom_id res chain seq x y z
N MET A 1 19.09 -9.28 -16.25
CA MET A 1 17.98 -10.25 -16.31
C MET A 1 17.44 -10.58 -14.92
N GLU A 2 18.29 -10.83 -13.92
CA GLU A 2 17.83 -11.05 -12.53
C GLU A 2 17.21 -9.78 -11.92
N ASP A 3 17.86 -8.62 -12.04
CA ASP A 3 17.32 -7.35 -11.54
C ASP A 3 15.93 -7.03 -12.12
N GLU A 4 15.72 -7.31 -13.41
CA GLU A 4 14.44 -7.10 -14.08
C GLU A 4 13.33 -8.03 -13.54
N LYS A 5 13.69 -9.27 -13.18
CA LYS A 5 12.76 -10.22 -12.56
C LYS A 5 12.33 -9.71 -11.18
N TYR A 6 13.27 -9.23 -10.37
CA TYR A 6 12.96 -8.69 -9.05
C TYR A 6 12.19 -7.37 -9.13
N LYS A 7 12.54 -6.49 -10.07
CA LYS A 7 11.78 -5.26 -10.35
C LYS A 7 10.34 -5.58 -10.75
N SER A 8 10.15 -6.51 -11.67
CA SER A 8 8.80 -6.95 -12.10
C SER A 8 8.00 -7.54 -10.93
N TYR A 9 8.64 -8.35 -10.08
CA TYR A 9 8.01 -8.87 -8.86
C TYR A 9 7.59 -7.77 -7.90
N LEU A 10 8.47 -6.77 -7.65
CA LEU A 10 8.17 -5.65 -6.78
C LEU A 10 7.00 -4.81 -7.31
N VAL A 11 6.99 -4.49 -8.60
CA VAL A 11 5.91 -3.73 -9.26
C VAL A 11 4.57 -4.44 -9.10
N ASP A 12 4.52 -5.76 -9.34
CA ASP A 12 3.29 -6.55 -9.20
C ASP A 12 2.83 -6.62 -7.74
N LEU A 13 3.76 -6.89 -6.81
CA LEU A 13 3.47 -6.94 -5.38
C LEU A 13 2.92 -5.60 -4.86
N ILE A 14 3.55 -4.49 -5.22
CA ILE A 14 3.09 -3.14 -4.87
C ILE A 14 1.69 -2.90 -5.42
N SER A 15 1.44 -3.28 -6.68
CA SER A 15 0.13 -3.14 -7.31
C SER A 15 -0.96 -3.92 -6.55
N ILE A 16 -0.66 -5.15 -6.12
CA ILE A 16 -1.57 -5.99 -5.32
C ILE A 16 -1.84 -5.36 -3.94
N ILE A 17 -0.80 -4.92 -3.24
CA ILE A 17 -0.94 -4.29 -1.91
C ILE A 17 -1.76 -3.01 -2.01
N LYS A 18 -1.48 -2.14 -2.98
CA LYS A 18 -2.27 -0.92 -3.22
C LYS A 18 -3.73 -1.22 -3.50
N LYS A 19 -4.01 -2.26 -4.29
CA LYS A 19 -5.39 -2.70 -4.57
C LYS A 19 -6.10 -3.12 -3.28
N GLN A 20 -5.45 -3.94 -2.45
CA GLN A 20 -6.01 -4.40 -1.18
C GLN A 20 -6.22 -3.24 -0.19
N ALA A 21 -5.29 -2.28 -0.14
CA ALA A 21 -5.42 -1.08 0.69
C ALA A 21 -6.63 -0.23 0.26
N LYS A 22 -6.83 -0.05 -1.06
CA LYS A 22 -8.01 0.65 -1.61
C LYS A 22 -9.31 -0.09 -1.28
N GLU A 23 -9.32 -1.42 -1.35
CA GLU A 23 -10.47 -2.24 -0.94
C GLU A 23 -10.76 -2.08 0.56
N ALA A 24 -9.72 -2.10 1.41
CA ALA A 24 -9.86 -1.86 2.86
C ALA A 24 -10.42 -0.47 3.16
N LYS A 25 -10.03 0.56 2.39
CA LYS A 25 -10.59 1.92 2.52
C LYS A 25 -12.09 1.92 2.22
N LEU A 26 -12.51 1.27 1.14
CA LEU A 26 -13.93 1.15 0.79
C LEU A 26 -14.73 0.43 1.88
N GLU A 27 -14.17 -0.64 2.48
CA GLU A 27 -14.82 -1.34 3.58
C GLU A 27 -14.87 -0.52 4.88
N ALA A 28 -13.87 0.32 5.14
CA ALA A 28 -13.84 1.24 6.28
C ALA A 28 -14.83 2.41 6.09
N ASP A 29 -14.97 2.93 4.87
CA ASP A 29 -15.92 4.00 4.54
C ASP A 29 -17.38 3.52 4.52
N HIS A 30 -17.59 2.23 4.23
CA HIS A 30 -18.90 1.61 4.15
C HIS A 30 -18.98 0.31 4.99
N PRO A 31 -18.79 0.39 6.31
CA PRO A 31 -18.67 -0.78 7.14
C PRO A 31 -20.03 -1.46 7.32
N LYS A 32 -20.02 -2.79 7.33
CA LYS A 32 -21.16 -3.57 7.84
C LYS A 32 -21.28 -3.31 9.35
N LYS A 33 -22.52 -3.27 9.85
CA LYS A 33 -22.79 -3.06 11.28
C LYS A 33 -22.00 -4.04 12.15
N GLY A 34 -21.19 -3.50 13.06
CA GLY A 34 -20.35 -4.27 13.99
C GLY A 34 -18.93 -4.56 13.49
N TYR A 35 -18.56 -4.12 12.28
CA TYR A 35 -17.21 -4.27 11.72
C TYR A 35 -16.40 -2.98 11.67
N GLU A 36 -16.95 -1.85 12.14
CA GLU A 36 -16.36 -0.52 12.03
C GLU A 36 -14.94 -0.47 12.59
N SER A 37 -14.75 -0.96 13.83
CA SER A 37 -13.43 -0.97 14.46
C SER A 37 -12.44 -1.91 13.79
N PHE A 38 -12.91 -3.04 13.26
CA PHE A 38 -12.05 -4.00 12.58
C PHE A 38 -11.58 -3.42 11.24
N ASN A 39 -12.51 -2.87 10.45
CA ASN A 39 -12.19 -2.29 9.14
C ASN A 39 -11.23 -1.10 9.28
N ASN A 40 -11.44 -0.24 10.27
CA ASN A 40 -10.51 0.87 10.55
C ASN A 40 -9.12 0.36 10.97
N GLY A 41 -9.05 -0.66 11.82
CA GLY A 41 -7.76 -1.27 12.20
C GLY A 41 -7.06 -1.93 11.01
N TYR A 42 -7.82 -2.58 10.13
CA TYR A 42 -7.30 -3.21 8.92
C TYR A 42 -6.79 -2.20 7.90
N LEU A 43 -7.52 -1.09 7.70
CA LEU A 43 -7.07 0.05 6.90
C LEU A 43 -5.77 0.65 7.46
N MET A 44 -5.70 0.86 8.77
CA MET A 44 -4.49 1.39 9.44
C MET A 44 -3.28 0.46 9.28
N ALA A 45 -3.50 -0.85 9.22
CA ALA A 45 -2.43 -1.80 8.93
C ALA A 45 -1.85 -1.58 7.52
N TYR A 46 -2.70 -1.35 6.51
CA TYR A 46 -2.22 -1.02 5.16
C TYR A 46 -1.53 0.33 5.10
N HIS A 47 -2.04 1.34 5.81
CA HIS A 47 -1.33 2.62 5.96
C HIS A 47 0.10 2.38 6.42
N THR A 48 0.27 1.65 7.53
CA THR A 48 1.59 1.36 8.11
C THR A 48 2.49 0.60 7.14
N VAL A 49 1.95 -0.39 6.42
CA VAL A 49 2.71 -1.19 5.45
C VAL A 49 3.19 -0.33 4.28
N ILE A 50 2.34 0.53 3.72
CA ILE A 50 2.71 1.36 2.57
C ILE A 50 3.69 2.46 2.98
N GLU A 51 3.49 3.08 4.14
CA GLU A 51 4.46 4.00 4.76
C GLU A 51 5.83 3.33 4.90
N PHE A 52 5.86 2.09 5.44
CA PHE A 52 7.08 1.32 5.58
C PHE A 52 7.74 1.03 4.22
N MET A 53 6.97 0.62 3.22
CA MET A 53 7.48 0.39 1.87
C MET A 53 8.10 1.65 1.26
N LYS A 54 7.45 2.81 1.40
CA LYS A 54 7.98 4.10 0.96
C LYS A 54 9.31 4.43 1.65
N ASN A 55 9.37 4.29 2.97
CA ASN A 55 10.61 4.51 3.72
C ASN A 55 11.75 3.57 3.28
N GLN A 56 11.45 2.32 2.94
CA GLN A 56 12.47 1.41 2.40
C GLN A 56 13.00 1.89 1.05
N THR A 57 12.17 2.46 0.16
CA THR A 57 12.67 2.99 -1.13
C THR A 57 13.74 4.06 -0.95
N GLU A 58 13.59 4.92 0.07
CA GLU A 58 14.60 5.94 0.40
C GLU A 58 15.92 5.29 0.85
N VAL A 59 15.85 4.29 1.73
CA VAL A 59 17.03 3.56 2.25
C VAL A 59 17.81 2.89 1.13
N PHE A 60 17.12 2.31 0.14
CA PHE A 60 17.74 1.63 -1.00
C PHE A 60 17.98 2.55 -2.20
N SER A 61 17.68 3.85 -2.09
CA SER A 61 17.77 4.82 -3.21
C SER A 61 17.02 4.36 -4.46
N ILE A 62 15.83 3.77 -4.27
CA ILE A 62 14.92 3.35 -5.34
C ILE A 62 13.95 4.50 -5.60
N ASP A 63 13.80 4.91 -6.86
CA ASP A 63 12.74 5.84 -7.24
C ASP A 63 11.38 5.15 -7.06
N GLN A 64 10.46 5.79 -6.33
CA GLN A 64 9.13 5.23 -6.12
C GLN A 64 8.36 5.08 -7.43
N ALA A 65 8.57 5.98 -8.41
CA ALA A 65 7.95 5.92 -9.72
C ALA A 65 8.39 4.68 -10.53
N ASP A 66 9.63 4.22 -10.31
CA ASP A 66 10.19 3.04 -10.99
C ASP A 66 9.48 1.73 -10.63
N ILE A 67 8.84 1.71 -9.46
CA ILE A 67 8.14 0.55 -8.91
C ILE A 67 6.63 0.81 -8.71
N GLY A 68 6.15 1.98 -9.15
CA GLY A 68 4.75 2.40 -9.06
C GLY A 68 4.25 2.58 -7.63
N LEU A 69 5.07 3.14 -6.73
CA LEU A 69 4.70 3.44 -5.34
C LEU A 69 4.40 4.93 -5.10
N ASP A 70 4.67 5.78 -6.07
CA ASP A 70 4.52 7.24 -6.03
C ASP A 70 3.06 7.72 -6.16
N ASP A 71 2.15 6.86 -6.64
CA ASP A 71 0.74 7.19 -6.90
C ASP A 71 -0.19 7.00 -5.68
N ILE A 72 0.35 6.64 -4.52
CA ILE A 72 -0.40 6.46 -3.27
C ILE A 72 0.27 7.20 -2.11
N GLU A 73 -0.49 8.05 -1.44
CA GLU A 73 -0.06 8.79 -0.26
C GLU A 73 -0.82 8.27 0.97
N PRO A 74 -0.17 7.50 1.89
CA PRO A 74 -0.85 6.87 3.03
C PRO A 74 -1.70 7.84 3.84
N GLU A 75 -1.14 9.01 4.19
CA GLU A 75 -1.82 10.05 4.99
C GLU A 75 -3.07 10.63 4.32
N ARG A 76 -3.13 10.63 2.99
CA ARG A 76 -4.26 11.18 2.23
C ARG A 76 -5.25 10.10 1.84
N ASP A 77 -4.75 8.94 1.45
CA ASP A 77 -5.54 7.90 0.78
C ASP A 77 -6.06 6.84 1.76
N LEU A 78 -5.43 6.69 2.94
CA LEU A 78 -5.70 5.62 3.90
C LEU A 78 -6.03 6.10 5.33
N LEU A 79 -6.22 7.40 5.54
CA LEU A 79 -6.71 7.99 6.79
C LEU A 79 -8.07 8.68 6.62
#